data_AF-A0A2D2D287-F1
#
_entry.id   AF-A0A2D2D287-F1
#
_cell.length_a   1.000
_cell.length_b   1.000
_cell.length_c   1.000
_cell.angle_alpha   90.00
_cell.angle_beta   90.00
_cell.angle_gamma   90.00
#
_symmetry.space_group_name_H-M   'P 1'
#
loop_
_entity.id
_entity.type
_entity.pdbx_description
1 polymer ?
#
loop_
_entity_poly.entity_id
_entity_poly.type
_entity_poly.pdbx_seq_one_letter_code
_entity_poly.pdbx_strand_id
1 'polypeptide(L)'
;MRILLAFAVSLCLAPAAQAAVARGAVLACRDPADIKRAFKPINEKTAKDDAAYFKSRLSAGECVQLVRDQKVLVDQRDGPLWCVRPSGALDCYWTLEKAIDLYPAPPAGPGDPGKKKS
;
A
#
# COMPACT_ATOMS: atom_id res chain seq x y z
N MET A 1 27.23 -30.88 -36.24
CA MET A 1 27.33 -29.42 -36.40
C MET A 1 26.05 -28.79 -35.87
N ARG A 2 26.14 -28.11 -34.72
CA ARG A 2 25.25 -27.10 -34.11
C ARG A 2 23.72 -27.23 -34.30
N ILE A 3 23.03 -27.82 -33.32
CA ILE A 3 21.60 -27.57 -33.07
C ILE A 3 21.53 -26.30 -32.21
N LEU A 4 20.96 -25.25 -32.79
CA LEU A 4 20.79 -23.93 -32.17
C LEU A 4 19.82 -24.02 -30.98
N LEU A 5 20.31 -23.74 -29.77
CA LEU A 5 19.47 -23.47 -28.61
C LEU A 5 18.65 -22.19 -28.89
N ALA A 6 17.36 -22.35 -29.14
CA ALA A 6 16.41 -21.24 -29.11
C ALA A 6 16.17 -20.83 -27.65
N PHE A 7 17.01 -19.94 -27.13
CA PHE A 7 16.73 -19.19 -25.91
C PHE A 7 15.57 -18.21 -26.20
N ALA A 8 14.34 -18.64 -25.96
CA ALA A 8 13.20 -17.75 -25.87
C ALA A 8 13.33 -16.92 -24.59
N VAL A 9 14.01 -15.77 -24.69
CA VAL A 9 14.01 -14.74 -23.64
C VAL A 9 12.64 -14.07 -23.69
N SER A 10 11.68 -14.64 -22.95
CA SER A 10 10.44 -13.94 -22.62
C SER A 10 10.81 -12.74 -21.75
N LEU A 11 10.92 -11.56 -22.36
CA LEU A 11 10.90 -10.29 -21.62
C LEU A 11 9.54 -10.18 -20.94
N CYS A 12 9.44 -10.65 -19.70
CA CYS A 12 8.36 -10.26 -18.79
C CYS A 12 8.47 -8.74 -18.60
N LEU A 13 7.64 -7.98 -19.32
CA LEU A 13 7.34 -6.60 -18.94
C LEU A 13 6.67 -6.66 -17.56
N ALA A 14 7.47 -6.51 -16.50
CA ALA A 14 6.92 -6.32 -15.17
C ALA A 14 6.05 -5.06 -15.20
N PRO A 15 4.83 -5.09 -14.63
CA PRO A 15 4.00 -3.90 -14.54
C PRO A 15 4.80 -2.80 -13.85
N ALA A 16 4.79 -1.60 -14.46
CA ALA A 16 5.51 -0.44 -13.96
C ALA A 16 4.94 -0.07 -12.59
N ALA A 17 5.63 -0.48 -11.53
CA ALA A 17 5.28 -0.15 -10.16
C ALA A 17 5.42 1.37 -9.99
N GLN A 18 4.30 2.03 -9.68
CA GLN A 18 4.27 3.49 -9.59
C GLN A 18 4.70 3.92 -8.19
N ALA A 19 5.69 4.80 -8.10
CA ALA A 19 6.12 5.38 -6.84
C ALA A 19 5.01 6.27 -6.28
N ALA A 20 4.66 6.05 -5.02
CA ALA A 20 3.61 6.76 -4.30
C ALA A 20 3.98 6.89 -2.83
N VAL A 21 3.17 7.62 -2.06
CA VAL A 21 3.29 7.69 -0.60
C VAL A 21 1.96 7.45 0.09
N ALA A 22 2.02 6.95 1.33
CA ALA A 22 0.84 6.93 2.18
C ALA A 22 0.53 8.36 2.68
N ARG A 23 -0.71 8.82 2.52
CA ARG A 23 -1.17 10.15 2.96
C ARG A 23 -1.20 10.33 4.48
N GLY A 24 -1.18 9.23 5.23
CA GLY A 24 -1.31 9.24 6.68
C GLY A 24 -1.12 7.85 7.26
N ALA A 25 -1.37 7.73 8.57
CA ALA A 25 -1.42 6.43 9.21
C ALA A 25 -2.63 5.65 8.67
N VAL A 26 -2.39 4.58 7.90
CA VAL A 26 -3.45 3.75 7.33
C VAL A 26 -3.13 2.26 7.45
N LEU A 27 -4.15 1.47 7.74
CA LEU A 27 -4.04 0.01 7.73
C LEU A 27 -3.94 -0.50 6.28
N ALA A 28 -3.08 -1.48 6.05
CA ALA A 28 -3.02 -2.23 4.80
C ALA A 28 -2.89 -3.73 5.12
N CYS A 29 -3.59 -4.59 4.39
CA CYS A 29 -3.61 -6.04 4.66
C CYS A 29 -3.32 -6.87 3.43
N ARG A 30 -2.64 -8.01 3.58
CA ARG A 30 -2.33 -8.93 2.47
C ARG A 30 -3.60 -9.45 1.81
N ASP A 31 -4.64 -9.70 2.61
CA ASP A 31 -5.94 -10.16 2.13
C ASP A 31 -6.90 -8.98 1.89
N PRO A 32 -7.46 -8.83 0.67
CA PRO A 32 -8.51 -7.85 0.37
C PRO A 32 -9.73 -7.95 1.30
N ALA A 33 -10.07 -9.13 1.83
CA ALA A 33 -11.21 -9.32 2.72
C ALA A 33 -11.00 -8.64 4.08
N ASP A 34 -9.77 -8.68 4.61
CA ASP A 34 -9.42 -8.05 5.88
C ASP A 34 -9.54 -6.54 5.79
N ILE A 35 -9.03 -5.96 4.71
CA ILE A 35 -9.10 -4.52 4.53
C ILE A 35 -10.54 -4.06 4.26
N LYS A 36 -11.34 -4.86 3.53
CA LYS A 36 -12.78 -4.61 3.37
C LYS A 36 -13.49 -4.62 4.72
N ARG A 37 -13.11 -5.52 5.65
CA ARG A 37 -13.66 -5.54 7.02
C ARG A 37 -13.31 -4.27 7.78
N ALA A 38 -12.08 -3.77 7.67
CA ALA A 38 -11.62 -2.56 8.36
C ALA A 38 -12.42 -1.30 7.99
N PHE A 39 -13.00 -1.26 6.79
CA PHE A 39 -13.74 -0.11 6.27
C PHE A 39 -15.25 -0.31 6.20
N LYS A 40 -15.78 -1.40 6.78
CA LYS A 40 -17.22 -1.55 6.95
C LYS A 40 -17.73 -0.57 8.01
N PRO A 41 -18.99 -0.10 7.90
CA PRO A 41 -19.62 0.71 8.94
C PRO A 41 -19.56 -0.01 10.29
N ILE A 42 -19.00 0.65 11.30
CA ILE A 42 -18.80 0.08 12.63
C ILE A 42 -20.08 0.27 13.46
N ASN A 43 -20.56 -0.80 14.08
CA ASN A 43 -21.43 -0.69 15.26
C ASN A 43 -20.60 -0.96 16.54
N GLU A 44 -21.09 -0.55 17.71
CA GLU A 44 -20.30 -0.62 18.95
C GLU A 44 -19.83 -2.04 19.31
N LYS A 45 -20.61 -3.06 18.95
CA LYS A 45 -20.26 -4.46 19.18
C LYS A 45 -19.12 -4.91 18.27
N THR A 46 -19.19 -4.59 16.98
CA THR A 46 -18.14 -4.93 16.01
C THR A 46 -16.85 -4.14 16.27
N ALA A 47 -16.93 -2.92 16.83
CA ALA A 47 -15.74 -2.12 17.12
C ALA A 47 -14.70 -2.85 18.00
N LYS A 48 -15.17 -3.53 19.06
CA LYS A 48 -14.30 -4.28 19.98
C LYS A 48 -13.71 -5.53 19.32
N ASP A 49 -14.54 -6.26 18.58
CA ASP A 49 -14.12 -7.47 17.86
C ASP A 49 -13.16 -7.14 16.71
N ASP A 50 -13.34 -6.00 16.05
CA ASP A 50 -12.47 -5.51 14.99
C ASP A 50 -11.09 -5.15 15.53
N ALA A 51 -11.02 -4.46 16.67
CA ALA A 51 -9.76 -4.08 17.30
C ALA A 51 -8.92 -5.30 17.69
N ALA A 52 -9.53 -6.30 18.35
CA ALA A 52 -8.83 -7.54 18.73
C ALA A 52 -8.34 -8.33 17.49
N TYR A 53 -9.19 -8.42 16.47
CA TYR A 53 -8.86 -9.07 15.22
C TYR A 53 -7.67 -8.42 14.51
N PHE A 54 -7.71 -7.10 14.29
CA PHE A 54 -6.63 -6.42 13.56
C PHE A 54 -5.34 -6.38 14.37
N LYS A 55 -5.41 -6.35 15.71
CA LYS A 55 -4.22 -6.56 16.55
C LYS A 55 -3.56 -7.91 16.24
N SER A 56 -4.33 -8.98 16.12
CA SER A 56 -3.79 -10.30 15.77
C SER A 56 -3.19 -10.33 14.36
N ARG A 57 -3.87 -9.73 13.36
CA ARG A 57 -3.36 -9.68 11.97
C ARG A 57 -2.07 -8.85 11.86
N LEU A 58 -1.96 -7.76 12.62
CA LEU A 58 -0.73 -6.96 12.72
C LEU A 58 0.41 -7.76 13.34
N SER A 59 0.17 -8.49 14.44
CA SER A 59 1.19 -9.34 15.08
C SER A 59 1.63 -10.51 14.19
N ALA A 60 0.76 -11.02 13.32
CA ALA A 60 1.07 -12.06 12.36
C ALA A 60 1.76 -11.54 11.08
N GLY A 61 1.88 -10.20 10.90
CA GLY A 61 2.41 -9.61 9.67
C GLY A 61 1.48 -9.72 8.46
N GLU A 62 0.22 -10.11 8.69
CA GLU A 62 -0.82 -10.20 7.66
C GLU A 62 -1.42 -8.83 7.34
N CYS A 63 -1.39 -7.93 8.31
CA CYS A 63 -1.61 -6.50 8.09
C CYS A 63 -0.39 -5.70 8.54
N VAL A 64 -0.25 -4.51 8.00
CA VAL A 64 0.75 -3.52 8.37
C VAL A 64 0.10 -2.16 8.57
N GLN A 65 0.69 -1.38 9.46
CA GLN A 65 0.35 0.02 9.61
C GLN A 65 1.30 0.83 8.73
N LEU A 66 0.78 1.41 7.64
CA LEU A 66 1.53 2.40 6.89
C LEU A 66 1.60 3.69 7.69
N VAL A 67 2.74 4.37 7.65
CA VAL A 67 2.94 5.67 8.29
C VAL A 67 2.85 6.79 7.26
N ARG A 68 2.57 8.01 7.71
CA ARG A 68 2.50 9.19 6.84
C ARG A 68 3.80 9.36 6.05
N ASP A 69 3.67 9.71 4.77
CA ASP A 69 4.75 9.94 3.81
C ASP A 69 5.63 8.71 3.56
N GLN A 70 5.20 7.53 4.04
CA GLN A 70 5.90 6.29 3.76
C GLN A 70 5.85 6.00 2.26
N LYS A 71 7.04 5.84 1.66
CA LYS A 71 7.18 5.46 0.26
C LYS A 71 6.66 4.04 0.04
N VAL A 72 5.74 3.94 -0.90
CA VAL A 72 5.16 2.68 -1.37
C VAL A 72 5.23 2.61 -2.89
N LEU A 73 5.17 1.40 -3.41
CA LEU A 73 4.95 1.15 -4.82
C LEU A 73 3.51 0.64 -5.02
N VAL A 74 2.80 1.13 -6.03
CA VAL A 74 1.49 0.59 -6.39
C VAL A 74 1.68 -0.53 -7.41
N ASP A 75 1.35 -1.76 -7.01
CA ASP A 75 1.52 -2.95 -7.83
C ASP A 75 0.22 -3.32 -8.58
N GLN A 76 -0.93 -3.24 -7.90
CA GLN A 76 -2.24 -3.65 -8.44
C GLN A 76 -3.37 -2.74 -7.97
N ARG A 77 -4.48 -2.75 -8.71
CA ARG A 77 -5.70 -1.99 -8.40
C ARG A 77 -6.92 -2.89 -8.61
N ASP A 78 -7.83 -2.86 -7.65
CA ASP A 78 -9.13 -3.56 -7.68
C ASP A 78 -10.21 -2.61 -7.11
N GLY A 79 -10.87 -1.88 -8.02
CA GLY A 79 -11.81 -0.83 -7.65
C GLY A 79 -11.19 0.20 -6.69
N PRO A 80 -11.79 0.45 -5.51
CA PRO A 80 -11.27 1.42 -4.53
C PRO A 80 -10.08 0.88 -3.72
N LEU A 81 -9.68 -0.37 -3.93
CA LEU A 81 -8.56 -0.99 -3.23
C LEU A 81 -7.32 -1.00 -4.11
N TRP A 82 -6.22 -0.51 -3.55
CA TRP A 82 -4.93 -0.52 -4.20
C TRP A 82 -3.99 -1.41 -3.41
N CYS A 83 -3.33 -2.31 -4.13
CA CYS A 83 -2.28 -3.13 -3.59
C CYS A 83 -0.99 -2.32 -3.63
N VAL A 84 -0.46 -2.01 -2.44
CA VAL A 84 0.77 -1.25 -2.28
C VAL A 84 1.85 -2.07 -1.58
N ARG A 85 3.08 -1.91 -2.04
CA ARG A 85 4.27 -2.53 -1.46
C ARG A 85 5.11 -1.47 -0.76
N PRO A 86 5.17 -1.47 0.58
CA PRO A 86 6.08 -0.60 1.31
C PRO A 86 7.53 -0.87 0.94
N SER A 87 8.37 0.16 1.00
CA SER A 87 9.81 0.00 0.79
C SER A 87 10.39 -1.04 1.76
N GLY A 88 11.05 -2.07 1.23
CA GLY A 88 11.61 -3.17 2.01
C GLY A 88 10.66 -4.35 2.25
N ALA A 89 9.38 -4.23 1.89
CA ALA A 89 8.45 -5.36 1.92
C ALA A 89 8.56 -6.19 0.63
N LEU A 90 8.45 -7.52 0.78
CA LEU A 90 8.35 -8.44 -0.37
C LEU A 90 6.91 -8.56 -0.85
N ASP A 91 5.98 -8.53 0.10
CA ASP A 91 4.56 -8.70 -0.14
C ASP A 91 3.85 -7.38 -0.43
N CYS A 92 2.75 -7.49 -1.17
CA CYS A 92 1.86 -6.39 -1.44
C CYS A 92 0.68 -6.40 -0.46
N TYR A 93 0.26 -5.21 -0.03
CA TYR A 93 -0.79 -5.03 0.98
C TYR A 93 -1.87 -4.12 0.42
N TRP A 94 -3.12 -4.56 0.50
CA TRP A 94 -4.28 -3.84 0.05
C TRP A 94 -4.69 -2.75 1.04
N THR A 95 -4.89 -1.54 0.54
CA THR A 95 -5.43 -0.39 1.26
C THR A 95 -6.40 0.40 0.37
N LEU A 96 -6.99 1.48 0.88
CA LEU A 96 -7.87 2.34 0.08
C LEU A 96 -7.07 3.28 -0.81
N GLU A 97 -7.55 3.51 -2.04
CA GLU A 97 -6.95 4.46 -2.98
C GLU A 97 -6.78 5.86 -2.36
N LYS A 98 -7.78 6.31 -1.58
CA LYS A 98 -7.78 7.63 -0.95
C LYS A 98 -6.72 7.78 0.13
N ALA A 99 -6.08 6.69 0.54
CA ALA A 99 -4.99 6.71 1.51
C ALA A 99 -3.61 6.81 0.85
N ILE A 100 -3.54 6.73 -0.48
CA ILE A 100 -2.31 6.80 -1.26
C ILE A 100 -2.27 8.09 -2.06
N ASP A 101 -1.09 8.68 -2.15
CA ASP A 101 -0.81 9.82 -3.02
C ASP A 101 0.19 9.40 -4.09
N LEU A 102 -0.28 9.40 -5.35
CA LEU A 102 0.53 9.10 -6.53
C LEU A 102 1.44 10.27 -6.92
N TYR A 103 1.13 11.48 -6.46
CA TYR A 103 1.82 12.70 -6.84
C TYR A 103 2.26 13.47 -5.59
N PRO A 104 3.09 12.86 -4.72
CA PRO A 104 3.60 13.56 -3.56
C PRO A 104 4.32 14.83 -4.00
N ALA A 105 3.99 15.95 -3.36
CA ALA A 105 4.76 17.18 -3.55
C ALA A 105 6.24 16.91 -3.19
N PRO A 106 7.20 17.51 -3.92
CA PRO A 106 8.59 17.47 -3.52
C PRO A 106 8.73 17.94 -2.06
N PRO A 107 9.59 17.31 -1.25
CA PRO A 107 9.83 17.79 0.12
C PRO A 107 10.22 19.27 0.07
N ALA A 108 9.66 20.06 0.98
CA ALA A 108 9.97 21.48 1.08
C ALA A 108 11.48 21.66 1.19
N GLY A 109 12.07 22.42 0.28
CA GLY A 109 13.50 22.71 0.32
C GLY A 109 13.86 23.45 1.60
N PRO A 110 15.11 23.34 2.08
CA PRO A 110 15.58 24.13 3.22
C PRO A 110 15.51 25.62 2.84
N GLY A 111 14.45 26.30 3.26
CA GLY A 111 14.20 27.71 2.95
C GLY A 111 12.78 28.05 2.51
N ASP A 112 11.88 27.08 2.32
CA ASP A 112 10.48 27.38 2.02
C ASP A 112 9.76 27.81 3.32
N PRO A 113 9.40 29.10 3.51
CA PRO A 113 8.64 29.51 4.67
C PRO A 113 7.23 28.98 4.45
N GLY A 114 6.94 27.81 5.02
CA GLY A 114 5.66 27.14 4.91
C GLY A 114 4.54 28.16 5.03
N LYS A 115 3.75 28.31 3.95
CA LYS A 115 2.59 29.20 3.89
C LYS A 115 1.74 28.97 5.14
N LYS A 116 1.85 29.86 6.13
CA LYS A 116 0.85 30.01 7.18
C LYS A 116 -0.43 30.40 6.47
N LYS A 117 -1.40 29.48 6.39
CA LYS A 117 -2.74 29.79 5.89
C LYS A 117 -3.33 30.85 6.84
N SER A 118 -3.71 31.97 6.24
CA SER A 118 -4.56 33.01 6.82
C SER A 118 -5.97 32.50 7.03
#